data_AF-A0A559ME77-F1
#
_entry.id   AF-A0A559ME77-F1
#
_cell.length_a   1.000
_cell.length_b   1.000
_cell.length_c   1.000
_cell.angle_alpha   90.00
_cell.angle_beta   90.00
_cell.angle_gamma   90.00
#
_symmetry.space_group_name_H-M   'P 1'
#
loop_
_entity.id
_entity.type
_entity.pdbx_description
1 polymer ?
#
loop_
_entity_poly.entity_id
_entity_poly.type
_entity_poly.pdbx_seq_one_letter_code
_entity_poly.pdbx_strand_id
1 'polypeptide(L)'
;MAPSATQIVALAPDLVLEGKVKQQDLETQTYVHGAEDKTPLEAISQGPLIHPGIPTFSSHAEHRKHVLIHTAAVFRDFSRKGFTEGMSGHISVRDPEFENYIWMNPLGKHFGLMTAGDLICLDIRSGKVVGGNKTKTGNSAGFLIHSEIHKARPDIHAVCHAHTNAGRAWSVFAK
;
A
#
# COMPACT_ATOMS: atom_id res chain seq x y z
N MET A 1 14.62 -8.60 9.05
CA MET A 1 14.85 -8.20 10.45
C MET A 1 15.75 -6.96 10.41
N ALA A 2 15.20 -5.79 10.76
CA ALA A 2 16.01 -4.62 11.12
C ALA A 2 16.56 -4.80 12.55
N PRO A 3 17.53 -3.97 12.99
CA PRO A 3 18.86 -4.38 13.44
C PRO A 3 18.87 -5.16 14.77
N SER A 4 19.83 -6.07 14.91
CA SER A 4 20.16 -6.69 16.19
C SER A 4 20.76 -5.65 17.12
N ALA A 5 20.10 -5.41 18.24
CA ALA A 5 20.64 -4.63 19.34
C ALA A 5 21.89 -5.34 19.89
N THR A 6 23.03 -4.67 19.88
CA THR A 6 24.24 -5.13 20.58
C THR A 6 23.95 -5.11 22.08
N GLN A 7 23.56 -6.25 22.67
CA GLN A 7 23.53 -6.42 24.12
C GLN A 7 24.94 -6.77 24.60
N ILE A 8 25.56 -5.84 25.32
CA ILE A 8 26.70 -6.15 26.18
C ILE A 8 26.13 -6.73 27.47
N VAL A 9 26.19 -8.05 27.64
CA VAL A 9 25.88 -8.69 28.92
C VAL A 9 27.18 -8.78 29.71
N ALA A 10 27.37 -7.89 30.67
CA ALA A 10 28.40 -8.04 31.69
C ALA A 10 27.81 -8.81 32.88
N LEU A 11 28.15 -10.10 32.99
CA LEU A 11 27.91 -10.87 34.22
C LEU A 11 29.03 -10.55 35.21
N ALA A 12 28.68 -9.89 36.31
CA ALA A 12 29.60 -9.69 37.44
C ALA A 12 29.89 -11.05 38.12
N PRO A 13 31.14 -11.33 38.53
CA PRO A 13 31.41 -12.52 39.34
C PRO A 13 31.40 -12.14 40.82
N ASP A 14 30.48 -12.73 41.58
CA ASP A 14 30.64 -12.87 43.02
C ASP A 14 31.31 -14.20 43.35
N LEU A 15 32.14 -14.15 44.39
CA LEU A 15 32.79 -15.23 45.16
C LEU A 15 34.08 -15.87 44.61
N VAL A 16 35.16 -15.51 45.31
CA VAL A 16 36.52 -16.02 45.25
C VAL A 16 36.58 -17.48 45.71
N LEU A 17 37.17 -18.36 44.89
CA LEU A 17 37.78 -19.61 45.33
C LEU A 17 39.13 -19.78 44.62
N GLU A 18 40.15 -20.12 45.42
CA GLU A 18 41.56 -20.18 45.06
C GLU A 18 41.83 -21.23 43.97
N GLY A 19 42.31 -20.77 42.82
CA GLY A 19 42.85 -21.61 41.75
C GLY A 19 43.51 -20.75 40.69
N LYS A 20 44.74 -21.09 40.28
CA LYS A 20 45.47 -20.37 39.23
C LYS A 20 44.71 -20.47 37.89
N VAL A 21 43.84 -19.50 37.61
CA VAL A 21 43.23 -19.34 36.30
C VAL A 21 44.27 -18.73 35.37
N LYS A 22 44.71 -19.49 34.36
CA LYS A 22 45.44 -18.91 33.24
C LYS A 22 44.53 -17.87 32.61
N GLN A 23 45.02 -16.63 32.54
CA GLN A 23 44.39 -15.56 31.80
C GLN A 23 44.37 -16.00 30.33
N GLN A 24 43.27 -16.63 29.91
CA GLN A 24 42.98 -16.81 28.50
C GLN A 24 42.55 -15.43 28.03
N ASP A 25 43.39 -14.83 27.19
CA ASP A 25 43.00 -13.66 26.42
C ASP A 25 41.65 -13.97 25.77
N LEU A 26 40.63 -13.21 26.17
CA LEU A 26 39.33 -13.22 25.52
C LEU A 26 39.57 -12.63 24.13
N GLU A 27 39.99 -13.47 23.19
CA GLU A 27 40.00 -13.12 21.78
C GLU A 27 38.60 -12.68 21.43
N THR A 28 38.46 -11.38 21.20
CA THR A 28 37.21 -10.79 20.79
C THR A 28 36.95 -11.33 19.39
N GLN A 29 36.15 -12.38 19.27
CA GLN A 29 35.71 -12.86 17.98
C GLN A 29 34.79 -11.79 17.38
N THR A 30 35.37 -10.91 16.60
CA THR A 30 34.65 -10.05 15.66
C THR A 30 34.08 -10.94 14.58
N TYR A 31 32.79 -11.26 14.70
CA TYR A 31 32.02 -11.85 13.61
C TYR A 31 31.79 -10.77 12.56
N VAL A 32 32.70 -10.72 11.57
CA VAL A 32 32.59 -9.81 10.43
C VAL A 32 31.51 -10.36 9.50
N HIS A 33 30.32 -9.76 9.55
CA HIS A 33 29.32 -9.98 8.50
C HIS A 33 29.72 -9.12 7.30
N GLY A 34 30.21 -9.77 6.24
CA GLY A 34 30.85 -9.19 5.05
C GLY A 34 30.01 -8.19 4.23
N ALA A 35 29.66 -7.06 4.84
CA ALA A 35 28.85 -5.99 4.31
C ALA A 35 29.27 -4.62 4.86
N GLU A 36 30.51 -4.46 5.32
CA GLU A 36 31.02 -3.19 5.89
C GLU A 36 30.94 -2.02 4.90
N ASP A 37 31.03 -2.31 3.60
CA ASP A 37 30.94 -1.32 2.52
C ASP A 37 29.52 -1.16 1.93
N LYS A 38 28.52 -1.86 2.48
CA LYS A 38 27.14 -1.87 1.95
C LYS A 38 26.23 -1.06 2.85
N THR A 39 25.35 -0.26 2.24
CA THR A 39 24.21 0.32 2.96
C THR A 39 23.35 -0.79 3.59
N PRO A 40 22.59 -0.53 4.66
CA PRO A 40 21.68 -1.53 5.25
C PRO A 40 20.72 -2.16 4.24
N LEU A 41 20.33 -1.43 3.19
CA LEU A 41 19.45 -1.92 2.13
C LEU A 41 20.19 -2.81 1.13
N GLU A 42 21.44 -2.50 0.79
CA GLU A 42 22.30 -3.35 -0.05
C GLU A 42 22.72 -4.63 0.68
N ALA A 43 22.94 -4.56 1.99
CA ALA A 43 23.29 -5.70 2.81
C ALA A 43 22.19 -6.78 2.83
N ILE A 44 20.93 -6.39 2.63
CA ILE A 44 19.78 -7.32 2.53
C ILE A 44 19.37 -7.62 1.08
N SER A 45 20.06 -7.05 0.09
CA SER A 45 19.73 -7.22 -1.33
C SER A 45 20.63 -8.27 -1.98
N GLN A 46 20.01 -9.17 -2.73
CA GLN A 46 20.71 -10.07 -3.65
C GLN A 46 20.80 -9.38 -5.03
N GLY A 47 21.65 -8.37 -5.15
CA GLY A 47 21.86 -7.60 -6.39
C GLY A 47 21.78 -6.08 -6.21
N PRO A 48 21.98 -5.29 -7.29
CA PRO A 48 21.91 -3.84 -7.23
C PRO A 48 20.51 -3.39 -6.76
N LEU A 49 20.48 -2.37 -5.90
CA LEU A 49 19.24 -1.74 -5.47
C LEU A 49 18.63 -0.93 -6.61
N ILE A 50 17.76 -1.58 -7.37
CA ILE A 50 16.94 -0.92 -8.39
C ILE A 50 15.55 -0.72 -7.78
N HIS A 51 15.38 0.34 -6.99
CA HIS A 51 14.05 0.81 -6.60
C HIS A 51 13.74 2.10 -7.36
N PRO A 52 13.20 2.01 -8.60
CA PRO A 52 13.08 3.17 -9.49
C PRO A 52 11.97 4.15 -9.10
N GLY A 53 11.34 3.98 -7.93
CA GLY A 53 10.18 4.76 -7.51
C GLY A 53 8.94 4.43 -8.34
N ILE A 54 8.04 5.41 -8.50
CA ILE A 54 6.86 5.26 -9.37
C ILE A 54 7.35 5.14 -10.81
N PRO A 55 6.97 4.08 -11.55
CA PRO A 55 7.43 3.90 -12.92
C PRO A 55 6.92 5.00 -13.85
N THR A 56 7.74 5.38 -14.83
CA THR A 56 7.33 6.22 -15.96
C THR A 56 6.79 5.35 -17.09
N PHE A 57 5.84 5.88 -17.88
CA PHE A 57 5.19 5.13 -18.96
C PHE A 57 5.41 5.80 -20.31
N SER A 58 5.62 5.00 -21.36
CA SER A 58 5.79 5.47 -22.73
C SER A 58 4.47 5.87 -23.40
N SER A 59 3.33 5.47 -22.83
CA SER A 59 2.00 5.83 -23.34
C SER A 59 0.96 5.90 -22.23
N HIS A 60 -0.11 6.67 -22.47
CA HIS A 60 -1.27 6.72 -21.58
C HIS A 60 -1.96 5.36 -21.41
N ALA A 61 -1.93 4.50 -22.43
CA ALA A 61 -2.51 3.16 -22.37
C ALA A 61 -1.77 2.28 -21.35
N GLU A 62 -0.44 2.29 -21.35
CA GLU A 62 0.37 1.54 -20.38
C GLU A 62 0.23 2.12 -18.96
N HIS A 63 0.21 3.46 -18.83
CA HIS A 63 -0.03 4.11 -17.55
C HIS A 63 -1.41 3.72 -16.98
N ARG A 64 -2.46 3.78 -17.81
CA ARG A 64 -3.81 3.39 -17.43
C ARG A 64 -3.86 1.94 -16.99
N LYS A 65 -3.29 1.02 -17.78
CA LYS A 65 -3.21 -0.40 -17.43
C LYS A 65 -2.56 -0.61 -16.07
N HIS A 66 -1.43 0.06 -15.79
CA HIS A 66 -0.77 0.01 -14.50
C HIS A 66 -1.69 0.48 -13.36
N VAL A 67 -2.31 1.65 -13.49
CA VAL A 67 -3.20 2.23 -12.48
C VAL A 67 -4.41 1.33 -12.20
N LEU A 68 -5.04 0.74 -13.23
CA LEU A 68 -6.19 -0.14 -13.05
C LEU A 68 -5.82 -1.46 -12.36
N ILE A 69 -4.66 -2.04 -12.70
CA ILE A 69 -4.15 -3.24 -12.01
C ILE A 69 -3.89 -2.96 -10.54
N HIS A 70 -3.25 -1.83 -10.22
CA HIS A 70 -2.97 -1.44 -8.84
C HIS A 70 -4.24 -1.12 -8.08
N THR A 71 -5.20 -0.45 -8.69
CA THR A 71 -6.52 -0.18 -8.09
C THR A 71 -7.23 -1.49 -7.72
N ALA A 72 -7.23 -2.48 -8.60
CA ALA A 72 -7.77 -3.81 -8.29
C ALA A 72 -6.99 -4.54 -7.19
N ALA A 73 -5.68 -4.32 -7.06
CA ALA A 73 -4.89 -4.81 -5.94
C ALA A 73 -5.28 -4.13 -4.61
N VAL A 74 -5.54 -2.82 -4.61
CA VAL A 74 -5.98 -2.08 -3.42
C VAL A 74 -7.34 -2.58 -2.92
N PHE A 75 -8.30 -2.87 -3.80
CA PHE A 75 -9.56 -3.50 -3.38
C PHE A 75 -9.32 -4.84 -2.67
N ARG A 76 -8.44 -5.69 -3.23
CA ARG A 76 -8.11 -6.97 -2.62
C ARG A 76 -7.36 -6.81 -1.29
N ASP A 77 -6.52 -5.79 -1.15
CA ASP A 77 -5.88 -5.42 0.12
C ASP A 77 -6.91 -4.96 1.17
N PHE A 78 -7.86 -4.09 0.79
CA PHE A 78 -8.97 -3.68 1.67
C PHE A 78 -9.79 -4.88 2.15
N SER A 79 -10.05 -5.83 1.25
CA SER A 79 -10.72 -7.08 1.63
C SER A 79 -9.93 -7.91 2.63
N ARG A 80 -8.61 -8.04 2.45
CA ARG A 80 -7.74 -8.78 3.39
C ARG A 80 -7.65 -8.11 4.76
N LYS A 81 -7.72 -6.78 4.80
CA LYS A 81 -7.72 -5.98 6.03
C LYS A 81 -9.09 -5.91 6.72
N GLY A 82 -10.13 -6.52 6.15
CA GLY A 82 -11.48 -6.51 6.72
C GLY A 82 -12.20 -5.16 6.58
N PHE A 83 -11.86 -4.35 5.58
CA PHE A 83 -12.48 -3.04 5.34
C PHE A 83 -13.78 -3.11 4.52
N THR A 84 -14.19 -4.31 4.14
CA THR A 84 -15.40 -4.59 3.37
C THR A 84 -16.65 -4.57 4.25
N GLU A 85 -17.71 -3.93 3.78
CA GLU A 85 -19.05 -3.99 4.39
C GLU A 85 -20.10 -4.25 3.31
N GLY A 86 -20.52 -5.51 3.13
CA GLY A 86 -21.52 -5.87 2.13
C GLY A 86 -21.15 -5.36 0.72
N MET A 87 -22.00 -4.50 0.15
CA MET A 87 -21.80 -3.85 -1.16
C MET A 87 -21.28 -2.41 -1.06
N SER A 88 -21.01 -1.92 0.15
CA SER A 88 -20.57 -0.54 0.41
C SER A 88 -19.07 -0.38 0.18
N GLY A 89 -18.66 0.87 0.00
CA GLY A 89 -17.27 1.24 -0.23
C GLY A 89 -16.96 1.43 -1.71
N HIS A 90 -16.10 2.38 -2.00
CA HIS A 90 -15.74 2.74 -3.36
C HIS A 90 -14.32 3.28 -3.41
N ILE A 91 -13.61 2.94 -4.48
CA ILE A 91 -12.32 3.54 -4.81
C ILE A 91 -12.44 4.07 -6.22
N SER A 92 -12.02 5.32 -6.41
CA SER A 92 -11.95 5.95 -7.73
C SER A 92 -10.54 6.38 -8.03
N VAL A 93 -10.11 6.23 -9.28
CA VAL A 93 -8.84 6.80 -9.79
C VAL A 93 -9.07 7.61 -11.05
N ARG A 94 -8.43 8.77 -11.16
CA ARG A 94 -8.50 9.64 -12.35
C ARG A 94 -7.81 8.95 -13.52
N ASP A 95 -8.40 9.07 -14.70
CA ASP A 95 -7.80 8.57 -15.93
C ASP A 95 -6.53 9.38 -16.29
N PRO A 96 -5.42 8.74 -16.67
CA PRO A 96 -4.16 9.45 -16.92
C PRO A 96 -4.14 10.25 -18.24
N GLU A 97 -5.09 10.04 -19.15
CA GLU A 97 -5.21 10.77 -20.42
C GLU A 97 -6.34 11.79 -20.38
N PHE A 98 -7.47 11.41 -19.76
CA PHE A 98 -8.69 12.20 -19.73
C PHE A 98 -9.01 12.65 -18.30
N GLU A 99 -8.61 13.87 -17.95
CA GLU A 99 -8.78 14.39 -16.58
C GLU A 99 -10.24 14.41 -16.09
N ASN A 100 -11.21 14.50 -17.02
CA ASN A 100 -12.64 14.48 -16.70
C ASN A 100 -13.20 13.07 -16.47
N TYR A 101 -12.39 12.01 -16.56
CA TYR A 101 -12.82 10.62 -16.38
C TYR A 101 -12.23 9.99 -15.12
N ILE A 102 -13.04 9.17 -14.45
CA ILE A 102 -12.64 8.37 -13.30
C ILE A 102 -12.99 6.91 -13.50
N TRP A 103 -12.13 6.03 -12.99
CA TRP A 103 -12.33 4.60 -12.94
C TRP A 103 -12.79 4.18 -11.55
N MET A 104 -13.88 3.43 -11.45
CA MET A 104 -14.48 2.99 -10.18
C MET A 104 -14.84 1.51 -10.21
N ASN A 105 -15.02 0.90 -9.03
CA ASN A 105 -15.60 -0.44 -8.95
C ASN A 105 -17.08 -0.44 -9.36
N PRO A 106 -17.56 -1.53 -9.99
CA PRO A 106 -18.97 -1.71 -10.23
C PRO A 106 -19.71 -2.04 -8.92
N LEU A 107 -21.01 -1.74 -8.89
CA LEU A 107 -21.90 -2.09 -7.81
C LEU A 107 -22.00 -3.62 -7.68
N GLY A 108 -21.94 -4.13 -6.45
CA GLY A 108 -22.22 -5.53 -6.12
C GLY A 108 -21.08 -6.53 -6.40
N LYS A 109 -19.89 -6.08 -6.83
CA LYS A 109 -18.71 -6.94 -6.93
C LYS A 109 -17.92 -6.90 -5.61
N HIS A 110 -17.72 -8.06 -5.00
CA HIS A 110 -16.93 -8.16 -3.76
C HIS A 110 -15.47 -7.74 -3.98
N PHE A 111 -14.91 -6.94 -3.06
CA PHE A 111 -13.57 -6.35 -3.20
C PHE A 111 -12.47 -7.41 -3.37
N GLY A 112 -12.56 -8.54 -2.67
CA GLY A 112 -11.62 -9.66 -2.79
C GLY A 112 -11.57 -10.30 -4.19
N LEU A 113 -12.57 -10.07 -5.04
CA LEU A 113 -12.68 -10.62 -6.39
C LEU A 113 -12.45 -9.57 -7.49
N MET A 114 -12.04 -8.35 -7.11
CA MET A 114 -11.82 -7.27 -8.07
C MET A 114 -10.62 -7.56 -8.98
N THR A 115 -10.83 -7.37 -10.28
CA THR A 115 -9.80 -7.34 -11.31
C THR A 115 -9.80 -5.98 -12.03
N ALA A 116 -8.72 -5.67 -12.76
CA ALA A 116 -8.65 -4.44 -13.54
C ALA A 116 -9.77 -4.34 -14.60
N GLY A 117 -10.18 -5.49 -15.17
CA GLY A 117 -11.25 -5.57 -16.18
C GLY A 117 -12.66 -5.40 -15.61
N ASP A 118 -12.84 -5.46 -14.29
CA ASP A 118 -14.13 -5.21 -13.66
C ASP A 118 -14.45 -3.70 -13.57
N LEU A 119 -13.43 -2.83 -13.61
CA LEU A 119 -13.59 -1.40 -13.39
C LEU A 119 -14.41 -0.74 -14.52
N ILE A 120 -15.22 0.24 -14.13
CA ILE A 120 -16.02 1.07 -15.02
C ILE A 120 -15.41 2.46 -15.12
N CYS A 121 -15.40 3.04 -16.32
CA CYS A 121 -14.93 4.41 -16.54
C CYS A 121 -16.14 5.34 -16.67
N LEU A 122 -16.18 6.37 -15.84
CA LEU A 122 -17.28 7.30 -15.68
C LEU A 122 -16.81 8.72 -16.00
N ASP A 123 -17.65 9.47 -16.70
CA ASP A 123 -17.46 10.91 -16.85
C ASP A 123 -17.85 11.63 -15.55
N ILE A 124 -16.94 12.46 -15.02
CA ILE A 124 -17.08 13.13 -13.72
C ILE A 124 -18.27 14.11 -13.70
N ARG A 125 -18.62 14.71 -14.85
CA ARG A 125 -19.67 15.74 -14.93
C ARG A 125 -21.05 15.13 -15.04
N SER A 126 -21.20 14.12 -15.88
CA SER A 126 -22.48 13.50 -16.23
C SER A 126 -22.78 12.21 -15.47
N GLY A 127 -21.76 11.53 -14.92
CA GLY A 127 -21.89 10.19 -14.36
C GLY A 127 -22.14 9.09 -15.38
N LYS A 128 -22.04 9.40 -16.69
CA LYS A 128 -22.23 8.42 -17.75
C LYS A 128 -21.06 7.45 -17.79
N VAL A 129 -21.35 6.16 -17.99
CA VAL A 129 -20.32 5.16 -18.31
C VAL A 129 -19.78 5.41 -19.71
N VAL A 130 -18.50 5.76 -19.81
CA VAL A 130 -17.81 6.08 -21.06
C VAL A 130 -16.88 4.95 -21.53
N GLY A 131 -16.41 4.10 -20.61
CA GLY A 131 -15.42 3.04 -20.89
C GLY A 131 -15.38 1.93 -19.84
N GLY A 132 -14.40 1.03 -19.96
CA GLY A 132 -14.24 -0.11 -19.06
C GLY A 132 -15.35 -1.15 -19.21
N ASN A 133 -15.79 -1.74 -18.10
CA ASN A 133 -16.86 -2.73 -18.10
C ASN A 133 -18.26 -2.10 -18.25
N LYS A 134 -18.71 -1.95 -19.49
CA LYS A 134 -20.01 -1.35 -19.81
C LYS A 134 -21.23 -2.24 -19.46
N THR A 135 -21.01 -3.48 -19.02
CA THR A 135 -22.11 -4.41 -18.63
C THR A 135 -22.54 -4.25 -17.17
N LYS A 136 -21.81 -3.42 -16.40
CA LYS A 136 -22.04 -3.18 -14.98
C LYS A 136 -22.30 -1.69 -14.75
N THR A 137 -22.90 -1.38 -13.60
CA THR A 137 -23.25 -0.02 -13.20
C THR A 137 -22.46 0.39 -11.95
N GLY A 138 -22.26 1.70 -11.78
CA GLY A 138 -21.68 2.26 -10.55
C GLY A 138 -22.73 2.49 -9.47
N ASN A 139 -22.29 2.58 -8.22
CA ASN A 139 -23.13 3.08 -7.14
C ASN A 139 -23.33 4.60 -7.31
N SER A 140 -24.57 5.07 -7.42
CA SER A 140 -24.87 6.50 -7.63
C SER A 140 -24.40 7.40 -6.49
N ALA A 141 -24.68 7.02 -5.24
CA ALA A 141 -24.29 7.81 -4.07
C ALA A 141 -22.76 7.87 -3.91
N GLY A 142 -22.07 6.75 -4.11
CA GLY A 142 -20.61 6.69 -4.11
C GLY A 142 -19.99 7.53 -5.22
N PHE A 143 -20.56 7.49 -6.43
CA PHE A 143 -20.11 8.33 -7.53
C PHE A 143 -20.22 9.82 -7.21
N LEU A 144 -21.35 10.28 -6.64
CA LEU A 144 -21.56 11.70 -6.35
C LEU A 144 -20.46 12.27 -5.45
N ILE A 145 -20.15 11.57 -4.34
CA ILE A 145 -19.07 11.98 -3.43
C ILE A 145 -17.73 12.07 -4.17
N HIS A 146 -17.34 11.00 -4.86
CA HIS A 146 -16.06 10.95 -5.54
C HIS A 146 -15.95 11.99 -6.66
N SER A 147 -17.03 12.20 -7.41
CA SER A 147 -17.06 13.16 -8.52
C SER A 147 -16.85 14.59 -8.04
N GLU A 148 -17.47 15.00 -6.92
CA GLU A 148 -17.29 16.35 -6.39
C GLU A 148 -15.89 16.58 -5.86
N ILE A 149 -15.29 15.58 -5.18
CA ILE A 149 -13.92 15.68 -4.71
C ILE A 149 -12.97 15.84 -5.91
N HIS A 150 -13.12 15.04 -6.97
CA HIS A 150 -12.28 15.16 -8.16
C HIS A 150 -12.49 16.47 -8.94
N LYS A 151 -13.70 17.07 -8.91
CA LYS A 151 -13.96 18.40 -9.47
C LYS A 151 -13.28 19.50 -8.65
N ALA A 152 -13.40 19.42 -7.32
CA ALA A 152 -12.85 20.42 -6.41
C ALA A 152 -11.32 20.33 -6.27
N ARG A 153 -10.74 19.15 -6.48
CA ARG A 153 -9.31 18.87 -6.34
C ARG A 153 -8.73 18.22 -7.60
N PRO A 154 -8.39 19.01 -8.62
CA PRO A 154 -7.75 18.49 -9.83
C PRO A 154 -6.41 17.78 -9.56
N ASP A 155 -5.73 18.14 -8.47
CA ASP A 155 -4.44 17.59 -8.07
C ASP A 155 -4.53 16.15 -7.51
N ILE A 156 -5.70 15.72 -7.05
CA ILE A 156 -5.86 14.36 -6.54
C ILE A 156 -6.14 13.37 -7.67
N HIS A 157 -5.53 12.20 -7.53
CA HIS A 157 -5.60 11.12 -8.51
C HIS A 157 -6.42 9.94 -8.01
N ALA A 158 -6.57 9.76 -6.70
CA ALA A 158 -7.29 8.64 -6.11
C ALA A 158 -8.11 9.10 -4.91
N VAL A 159 -9.29 8.49 -4.74
CA VAL A 159 -10.16 8.66 -3.57
C VAL A 159 -10.57 7.27 -3.11
N CYS A 160 -10.38 6.97 -1.82
CA CYS A 160 -10.76 5.71 -1.21
C CYS A 160 -11.80 5.97 -0.11
N HIS A 161 -12.92 5.27 -0.18
CA HIS A 161 -13.98 5.30 0.82
C HIS A 161 -14.26 3.88 1.30
N ALA A 162 -14.21 3.68 2.61
CA ALA A 162 -14.47 2.39 3.24
C ALA A 162 -15.21 2.58 4.57
N HIS A 163 -15.98 1.56 4.93
CA HIS A 163 -16.77 1.53 6.16
C HIS A 163 -16.09 0.66 7.22
N THR A 164 -14.84 1.00 7.55
CA THR A 164 -14.09 0.23 8.56
C THR A 164 -14.75 0.36 9.93
N ASN A 165 -14.67 -0.67 10.76
CA ASN A 165 -15.26 -0.65 12.11
C ASN A 165 -14.73 0.52 12.94
N ALA A 166 -13.41 0.71 12.96
CA ALA A 166 -12.77 1.80 13.68
C ALA A 166 -13.14 3.19 13.10
N GLY A 167 -13.15 3.33 11.77
CA GLY A 167 -13.49 4.60 11.12
C GLY A 167 -14.93 5.02 11.38
N ARG A 168 -15.87 4.08 11.29
CA ARG A 168 -17.29 4.31 11.62
C ARG A 168 -17.50 4.62 13.11
N ALA A 169 -16.82 3.88 13.98
CA ALA A 169 -16.90 4.15 15.42
C ALA A 169 -16.38 5.55 15.74
N TRP A 170 -15.31 6.01 15.07
CA TRP A 170 -14.79 7.36 15.27
C TRP A 170 -15.72 8.45 14.71
N SER A 171 -16.34 8.23 13.55
CA SER A 171 -17.08 9.27 12.83
C SER A 171 -18.30 9.83 13.58
N VAL A 172 -18.84 9.11 14.57
CA VAL A 172 -20.00 9.56 15.36
C VAL A 172 -19.63 10.54 16.48
N PHE A 173 -18.33 10.74 16.76
CA PHE A 173 -17.89 11.64 17.81
C PHE A 173 -17.77 13.12 17.38
N ALA A 174 -17.98 13.43 16.09
CA ALA A 174 -17.94 14.79 15.54
C ALA A 174 -16.70 15.61 15.96
N LYS A 175 -15.54 14.94 16.02
CA LYS A 175 -14.24 15.51 16.37
C LYS A 175 -13.25 15.38 15.22
#